data_AF-A0A552ZRD3-F1
#
_entry.id   AF-A0A552ZRD3-F1
#
_cell.length_a   1.000
_cell.length_b   1.000
_cell.length_c   1.000
_cell.angle_alpha   90.00
_cell.angle_beta   90.00
_cell.angle_gamma   90.00
#
_symmetry.space_group_name_H-M   'P 1'
#
loop_
_entity.id
_entity.type
_entity.pdbx_description
1 polymer ?
#
loop_
_entity_poly.entity_id
_entity_poly.type
_entity_poly.pdbx_seq_one_letter_code
_entity_poly.pdbx_strand_id
1 'polypeptide(L)'
;MSISMIRAQEPQRVVDAGRTLTEKASALDVLIGEQVRAANAMRESWFGRAATAAAAKAYRNIQQEYLEHEKLAALAAAMRSGGAAMVAIRAVLLAWAGIAAAMFDVSDAGVVTPRPPNDSAPWLAIAAAYTRIIQQLIEQFLTADETTANGIGAITAGWLPQNNPLPGGIDPDSLNNDQLTWLQSLAGSGDPTTGEGGVGVPNTDLSIMGMTPDGRMFTIQGDTGVGIGETGGPGPRAEAGGHNNIIFWKMDEHGKWVVDEVVNDPFPNTPGDISTIPTSTFNNGDTMYASVMNVRNWNSDPAPGEPGWYTRSSELWKSTDGGRTWTKAGPSWTNGKGSDDPFQVQSFAPRNDGYVYMYGSENGRTNDGLHVARVAVGDVEDPEKYQYWNGESFSASQPPQSSPAILPRPEGYSGVGEPNVHFYDNKALLTFTDDRGNIFTSSSTDGVNWSPPQLVTSQPGAYGVFQSPLSAGDSVDASISLWNPYGTQLISIANSDTKGLGAY
;
A
#
# COMPACT_ATOMS: atom_id res chain seq x y z
N MET A 1 18.88 -12.36 -35.00
CA MET A 1 17.86 -12.02 -36.02
C MET A 1 18.59 -11.41 -37.23
N SER A 2 18.12 -11.63 -38.47
CA SER A 2 18.77 -11.16 -39.71
C SER A 2 18.05 -9.99 -40.38
N ILE A 3 18.65 -9.39 -41.42
CA ILE A 3 18.04 -8.28 -42.18
C ILE A 3 16.68 -8.71 -42.76
N SER A 4 16.58 -9.91 -43.33
CA SER A 4 15.34 -10.43 -43.88
C SER A 4 14.25 -10.63 -42.82
N MET A 5 14.62 -11.13 -41.63
CA MET A 5 13.71 -11.25 -40.50
C MET A 5 13.19 -9.88 -40.04
N ILE A 6 14.07 -8.89 -39.87
CA ILE A 6 13.68 -7.52 -39.47
C ILE A 6 12.81 -6.85 -40.55
N ARG A 7 13.10 -7.12 -41.83
CA ARG A 7 12.26 -6.65 -42.95
C ARG A 7 10.85 -7.24 -42.88
N ALA A 8 10.70 -8.49 -42.45
CA ALA A 8 9.39 -9.13 -42.32
C ALA A 8 8.60 -8.64 -41.10
N GLN A 9 9.25 -8.01 -40.10
CA GLN A 9 8.55 -7.46 -38.94
C GLN A 9 7.69 -6.25 -39.29
N GLU A 10 6.56 -6.12 -38.58
CA GLU A 10 5.58 -5.03 -38.72
C GLU A 10 5.47 -4.19 -37.42
N PRO A 11 6.55 -3.54 -36.94
CA PRO A 11 6.52 -2.81 -35.67
C PRO A 11 5.49 -1.66 -35.63
N GLN A 12 5.04 -1.17 -36.79
CA GLN A 12 3.95 -0.21 -36.89
C GLN A 12 2.64 -0.75 -36.28
N ARG A 13 2.38 -2.06 -36.38
CA ARG A 13 1.18 -2.66 -35.78
C ARG A 13 1.21 -2.62 -34.25
N VAL A 14 2.40 -2.65 -33.64
CA VAL A 14 2.57 -2.45 -32.19
C VAL A 14 2.20 -1.02 -31.81
N VAL A 15 2.66 -0.02 -32.60
CA VAL A 15 2.29 1.39 -32.41
C VAL A 15 0.78 1.60 -32.53
N ASP A 16 0.16 1.01 -33.56
CA ASP A 16 -1.28 1.15 -33.80
C ASP A 16 -2.10 0.46 -32.70
N ALA A 17 -1.67 -0.71 -32.21
CA ALA A 17 -2.29 -1.36 -31.06
C ALA A 17 -2.16 -0.51 -29.78
N GLY A 18 -1.01 0.14 -29.55
CA GLY A 18 -0.85 1.09 -28.46
C GLY A 18 -1.76 2.32 -28.58
N ARG A 19 -2.08 2.79 -29.80
CA ARG A 19 -3.09 3.84 -30.01
C ARG A 19 -4.49 3.36 -29.62
N THR A 20 -4.87 2.15 -30.02
CA THR A 20 -6.17 1.55 -29.60
C THR A 20 -6.27 1.41 -28.09
N LEU A 21 -5.18 1.05 -27.39
CA LEU A 21 -5.16 1.00 -25.93
C LEU A 21 -5.28 2.39 -25.31
N THR A 22 -4.68 3.43 -25.91
CA THR A 22 -4.85 4.82 -25.48
C THR A 22 -6.33 5.21 -25.51
N GLU A 23 -7.03 4.90 -26.61
CA GLU A 23 -8.46 5.20 -26.76
C GLU A 23 -9.32 4.47 -25.71
N LYS A 24 -8.97 3.22 -25.39
CA LYS A 24 -9.63 2.43 -24.34
C LYS A 24 -9.40 3.00 -22.94
N ALA A 25 -8.17 3.38 -22.62
CA ALA A 25 -7.85 4.02 -21.35
C ALA A 25 -8.66 5.31 -21.19
N SER A 26 -8.66 6.20 -22.20
CA SER A 26 -9.46 7.43 -22.15
C SER A 26 -10.96 7.18 -22.01
N ALA A 27 -11.51 6.14 -22.65
CA ALA A 27 -12.92 5.79 -22.49
C ALA A 27 -13.24 5.27 -21.08
N LEU A 28 -12.34 4.49 -20.47
CA LEU A 28 -12.49 4.01 -19.10
C LEU A 28 -12.41 5.16 -18.10
N ASP A 29 -11.48 6.09 -18.28
CA ASP A 29 -11.34 7.30 -17.44
C ASP A 29 -12.64 8.14 -17.42
N VAL A 30 -13.28 8.33 -18.58
CA VAL A 30 -14.58 9.02 -18.66
C VAL A 30 -15.66 8.29 -17.85
N LEU A 31 -15.73 6.96 -17.96
CA LEU A 31 -16.69 6.15 -17.21
C LEU A 31 -16.44 6.22 -15.71
N ILE A 32 -15.17 6.15 -15.29
CA ILE A 32 -14.78 6.30 -13.90
C ILE A 32 -15.29 7.64 -13.36
N GLY A 33 -15.05 8.75 -14.06
CA GLY A 33 -15.53 10.06 -13.64
C GLY A 33 -17.06 10.15 -13.54
N GLU A 34 -17.80 9.47 -14.42
CA GLU A 34 -19.25 9.35 -14.30
C GLU A 34 -19.68 8.58 -13.03
N GLN A 35 -18.99 7.48 -12.71
CA GLN A 35 -19.26 6.68 -11.52
C GLN A 35 -18.93 7.44 -10.24
N VAL A 36 -17.83 8.18 -10.18
CA VAL A 36 -17.46 9.04 -9.04
C VAL A 36 -18.55 10.08 -8.78
N ARG A 37 -19.01 10.77 -9.84
CA ARG A 37 -20.11 11.74 -9.71
C ARG A 37 -21.40 11.09 -9.23
N ALA A 38 -21.73 9.91 -9.74
CA ALA A 38 -22.92 9.16 -9.31
C ALA A 38 -22.83 8.72 -7.84
N ALA A 39 -21.68 8.22 -7.39
CA ALA A 39 -21.44 7.82 -6.01
C ALA A 39 -21.56 9.02 -5.04
N ASN A 40 -21.03 10.18 -5.44
CA ASN A 40 -21.15 11.41 -4.65
C ASN A 40 -22.62 11.89 -4.56
N ALA A 41 -23.34 11.95 -5.67
CA ALA A 41 -24.77 12.32 -5.68
C ALA A 41 -25.65 11.35 -4.85
N MET A 42 -25.32 10.05 -4.86
CA MET A 42 -25.99 9.06 -4.03
C MET A 42 -25.80 9.37 -2.54
N ARG A 43 -24.58 9.71 -2.11
CA ARG A 43 -24.27 10.03 -0.71
C ARG A 43 -24.92 11.32 -0.22
N GLU A 44 -25.20 12.26 -1.12
CA GLU A 44 -25.91 13.51 -0.78
C GLU A 44 -27.41 13.30 -0.53
N SER A 45 -27.99 12.19 -1.01
CA SER A 45 -29.44 11.98 -1.04
C SER A 45 -29.92 10.71 -0.34
N TRP A 46 -29.03 9.75 -0.08
CA TRP A 46 -29.34 8.48 0.57
C TRP A 46 -28.38 8.22 1.75
N PHE A 47 -28.96 7.89 2.90
CA PHE A 47 -28.24 7.79 4.17
C PHE A 47 -28.52 6.46 4.89
N GLY A 48 -27.65 6.12 5.84
CA GLY A 48 -27.74 4.92 6.68
C GLY A 48 -26.92 3.75 6.15
N ARG A 49 -26.94 2.64 6.90
CA ARG A 49 -26.04 1.48 6.68
C ARG A 49 -26.03 0.94 5.25
N ALA A 50 -27.20 0.84 4.61
CA ALA A 50 -27.31 0.36 3.23
C ALA A 50 -26.66 1.33 2.23
N ALA A 51 -26.82 2.65 2.45
CA ALA A 51 -26.19 3.67 1.61
C ALA A 51 -24.67 3.64 1.76
N THR A 52 -24.17 3.51 3.00
CA THR A 52 -22.73 3.36 3.30
C THR A 52 -22.15 2.12 2.63
N ALA A 53 -22.82 0.96 2.72
CA ALA A 53 -22.37 -0.27 2.06
C ALA A 53 -22.37 -0.15 0.53
N ALA A 54 -23.37 0.51 -0.06
CA ALA A 54 -23.43 0.76 -1.49
C ALA A 54 -22.32 1.71 -1.95
N ALA A 55 -22.08 2.80 -1.21
CA ALA A 55 -21.00 3.74 -1.49
C ALA A 55 -19.63 3.08 -1.36
N ALA A 56 -19.42 2.27 -0.31
CA ALA A 56 -18.22 1.48 -0.12
C ALA A 56 -17.96 0.55 -1.31
N LYS A 57 -18.98 -0.21 -1.76
CA LYS A 57 -18.85 -1.07 -2.93
C LYS A 57 -18.55 -0.28 -4.20
N ALA A 58 -19.17 0.89 -4.39
CA ALA A 58 -18.91 1.76 -5.53
C ALA A 58 -17.44 2.24 -5.55
N TYR A 59 -16.94 2.81 -4.44
CA TYR A 59 -15.56 3.28 -4.37
C TYR A 59 -14.53 2.16 -4.60
N ARG A 60 -14.79 0.96 -4.07
CA ARG A 60 -13.90 -0.19 -4.30
C ARG A 60 -13.88 -0.64 -5.76
N ASN A 61 -15.04 -0.65 -6.43
CA ASN A 61 -15.09 -0.95 -7.86
C ASN A 61 -14.37 0.12 -8.68
N ILE A 62 -14.59 1.40 -8.37
CA ILE A 62 -13.91 2.51 -9.05
C ILE A 62 -12.39 2.42 -8.87
N GLN A 63 -11.90 2.08 -7.67
CA GLN A 63 -10.47 1.89 -7.42
C GLN A 63 -9.88 0.76 -8.28
N GLN A 64 -10.62 -0.34 -8.48
CA GLN A 64 -10.20 -1.42 -9.37
C GLN A 64 -10.20 -0.98 -10.83
N GLU A 65 -11.20 -0.22 -11.26
CA GLU A 65 -11.26 0.36 -12.61
C GLU A 65 -10.10 1.34 -12.86
N TYR A 66 -9.75 2.17 -11.86
CA TYR A 66 -8.58 3.04 -11.92
C TYR A 66 -7.28 2.25 -12.09
N LEU A 67 -7.08 1.16 -11.35
CA LEU A 67 -5.91 0.31 -11.55
C LEU A 67 -5.85 -0.28 -12.97
N GLU A 68 -6.98 -0.72 -13.51
CA GLU A 68 -7.05 -1.22 -14.89
C GLU A 68 -6.81 -0.11 -15.92
N HIS A 69 -7.27 1.12 -15.65
CA HIS A 69 -6.92 2.30 -16.44
C HIS A 69 -5.39 2.51 -16.49
N GLU A 70 -4.72 2.51 -15.33
CA GLU A 70 -3.28 2.72 -15.25
C GLU A 70 -2.49 1.64 -16.01
N LYS A 71 -2.92 0.37 -15.92
CA LYS A 71 -2.33 -0.71 -16.72
C LYS A 71 -2.51 -0.49 -18.22
N LEU A 72 -3.71 -0.12 -18.67
CA LEU A 72 -3.97 0.16 -20.09
C LEU A 72 -3.14 1.33 -20.60
N ALA A 73 -3.02 2.40 -19.82
CA ALA A 73 -2.23 3.58 -20.15
C ALA A 73 -0.72 3.24 -20.23
N ALA A 74 -0.21 2.46 -19.27
CA ALA A 74 1.18 2.00 -19.25
C ALA A 74 1.49 1.10 -20.45
N LEU A 75 0.62 0.13 -20.76
CA LEU A 75 0.75 -0.73 -21.94
C LEU A 75 0.75 0.10 -23.23
N ALA A 76 -0.18 1.05 -23.36
CA ALA A 76 -0.26 1.95 -24.50
C ALA A 76 1.04 2.74 -24.69
N ALA A 77 1.60 3.28 -23.61
CA ALA A 77 2.85 4.04 -23.64
C ALA A 77 4.04 3.15 -24.06
N ALA A 78 4.18 1.96 -23.46
CA ALA A 78 5.24 1.01 -23.78
C ALA A 78 5.18 0.56 -25.25
N MET A 79 3.99 0.18 -25.74
CA MET A 79 3.78 -0.24 -27.13
C MET A 79 4.05 0.89 -28.13
N ARG A 80 3.60 2.11 -27.84
CA ARG A 80 3.82 3.26 -28.73
C ARG A 80 5.29 3.67 -28.78
N SER A 81 5.94 3.78 -27.63
CA SER A 81 7.35 4.18 -27.54
C SER A 81 8.26 3.13 -28.16
N GLY A 82 8.14 1.88 -27.71
CA GLY A 82 8.93 0.75 -28.20
C GLY A 82 8.70 0.44 -29.67
N GLY A 83 7.43 0.42 -30.09
CA GLY A 83 7.05 0.26 -31.49
C GLY A 83 7.61 1.36 -32.39
N ALA A 84 7.55 2.63 -31.97
CA ALA A 84 8.10 3.75 -32.73
C ALA A 84 9.62 3.68 -32.86
N ALA A 85 10.33 3.29 -31.78
CA ALA A 85 11.77 3.06 -31.82
C ALA A 85 12.13 1.96 -32.84
N MET A 86 11.41 0.83 -32.81
CA MET A 86 11.61 -0.26 -33.77
C MET A 86 11.31 0.16 -35.22
N VAL A 87 10.24 0.94 -35.45
CA VAL A 87 9.93 1.50 -36.79
C VAL A 87 11.09 2.36 -37.30
N ALA A 88 11.62 3.25 -36.45
CA ALA A 88 12.73 4.13 -36.81
C ALA A 88 14.01 3.34 -37.11
N ILE A 89 14.42 2.43 -36.22
CA ILE A 89 15.63 1.61 -36.40
C ILE A 89 15.51 0.75 -37.66
N ARG A 90 14.35 0.12 -37.89
CA ARG A 90 14.09 -0.68 -39.10
C ARG A 90 14.22 0.16 -40.37
N ALA A 91 13.68 1.37 -40.39
CA ALA A 91 13.79 2.25 -41.55
C ALA A 91 15.25 2.61 -41.86
N VAL A 92 16.03 2.96 -40.83
CA VAL A 92 17.46 3.27 -40.97
C VAL A 92 18.24 2.04 -41.43
N LEU A 93 18.04 0.88 -40.81
CA LEU A 93 18.69 -0.38 -41.20
C LEU A 93 18.45 -0.72 -42.67
N LEU A 94 17.19 -0.67 -43.12
CA LEU A 94 16.85 -1.01 -44.50
C LEU A 94 17.41 0.00 -45.50
N ALA A 95 17.48 1.28 -45.15
CA ALA A 95 18.12 2.30 -45.98
C ALA A 95 19.63 2.05 -46.11
N TRP A 96 20.33 1.81 -44.99
CA TRP A 96 21.77 1.51 -44.99
C TRP A 96 22.11 0.22 -45.73
N ALA A 97 21.32 -0.83 -45.53
CA ALA A 97 21.47 -2.08 -46.27
C ALA A 97 21.21 -1.90 -47.78
N GLY A 98 20.23 -1.07 -48.16
CA GLY A 98 19.95 -0.72 -49.55
C GLY A 98 21.10 0.05 -50.21
N ILE A 99 21.65 1.06 -49.52
CA ILE A 99 22.82 1.82 -49.99
C ILE A 99 24.03 0.90 -50.17
N ALA A 100 24.30 0.03 -49.18
CA ALA A 100 25.40 -0.93 -49.28
C ALA A 100 25.23 -1.88 -50.47
N ALA A 101 24.02 -2.43 -50.67
CA ALA A 101 23.72 -3.38 -51.74
C ALA A 101 23.86 -2.80 -53.16
N ALA A 102 23.80 -1.47 -53.31
CA ALA A 102 24.07 -0.81 -54.59
C ALA A 102 25.55 -0.94 -55.01
N MET A 103 26.48 -0.97 -54.05
CA MET A 103 27.92 -0.91 -54.29
C MET A 103 28.66 -2.21 -53.96
N PHE A 104 28.07 -3.06 -53.13
CA PHE A 104 28.68 -4.24 -52.50
C PHE A 104 27.71 -5.43 -52.50
N ASP A 105 28.21 -6.60 -52.13
CA ASP A 105 27.36 -7.73 -51.73
C ASP A 105 27.08 -7.64 -50.22
N VAL A 106 25.82 -7.87 -49.83
CA VAL A 106 25.37 -7.77 -48.42
C VAL A 106 24.72 -9.08 -48.03
N SER A 107 25.30 -9.75 -47.02
CA SER A 107 24.72 -10.97 -46.46
C SER A 107 23.55 -10.64 -45.54
N ASP A 108 22.70 -11.64 -45.28
CA ASP A 108 21.55 -11.48 -44.39
C ASP A 108 21.96 -11.20 -42.92
N ALA A 109 23.17 -11.58 -42.54
CA ALA A 109 23.79 -11.27 -41.25
C ALA A 109 24.38 -9.85 -41.18
N GLY A 110 24.19 -9.03 -42.23
CA GLY A 110 24.70 -7.66 -42.31
C GLY A 110 26.18 -7.54 -42.63
N VAL A 111 26.82 -8.60 -43.11
CA VAL A 111 28.21 -8.56 -43.58
C VAL A 111 28.25 -8.01 -44.99
N VAL A 112 29.01 -6.93 -45.20
CA VAL A 112 29.17 -6.27 -46.49
C VAL A 112 30.53 -6.63 -47.07
N THR A 113 30.53 -7.25 -48.25
CA THR A 113 31.75 -7.69 -48.96
C THR A 113 31.95 -6.93 -50.26
N PRO A 114 33.20 -6.49 -50.57
CA PRO A 114 33.56 -5.88 -51.84
C PRO A 114 33.19 -6.72 -53.06
N ARG A 115 32.82 -6.08 -54.16
CA ARG A 115 32.67 -6.71 -55.49
C ARG A 115 33.21 -5.78 -56.58
N PRO A 116 33.70 -6.29 -57.72
CA PRO A 116 34.20 -5.44 -58.81
C PRO A 116 33.14 -4.44 -59.29
N PRO A 117 33.51 -3.17 -59.61
CA PRO A 117 34.86 -2.58 -59.57
C PRO A 117 35.28 -2.00 -58.19
N ASN A 118 34.48 -2.21 -57.15
CA ASN A 118 34.67 -1.65 -55.81
C ASN A 118 35.44 -2.62 -54.90
N ASP A 119 36.60 -3.10 -55.32
CA ASP A 119 37.38 -4.17 -54.65
C ASP A 119 38.82 -3.77 -54.26
N SER A 120 39.17 -2.48 -54.41
CA SER A 120 40.45 -1.93 -53.92
C SER A 120 40.49 -1.75 -52.40
N ALA A 121 41.68 -1.56 -51.82
CA ALA A 121 41.85 -1.40 -50.37
C ALA A 121 40.98 -0.29 -49.70
N PRO A 122 40.79 0.91 -50.30
CA PRO A 122 39.81 1.88 -49.78
C PRO A 122 38.37 1.36 -49.74
N TRP A 123 37.95 0.59 -50.75
CA TRP A 123 36.62 0.00 -50.82
C TRP A 123 36.43 -1.11 -49.78
N LEU A 124 37.48 -1.89 -49.46
CA LEU A 124 37.47 -2.85 -48.36
C LEU A 124 37.19 -2.15 -47.02
N ALA A 125 37.84 -1.01 -46.76
CA ALA A 125 37.63 -0.25 -45.53
C ALA A 125 36.19 0.31 -45.44
N ILE A 126 35.63 0.79 -46.55
CA ILE A 126 34.24 1.25 -46.63
C ILE A 126 33.26 0.10 -46.36
N ALA A 127 33.46 -1.06 -46.99
CA ALA A 127 32.64 -2.25 -46.76
C ALA A 127 32.66 -2.72 -45.29
N ALA A 128 33.83 -2.68 -44.64
CA ALA A 128 33.97 -2.98 -43.22
C ALA A 128 33.22 -1.98 -42.32
N ALA A 129 33.17 -0.70 -42.70
CA ALA A 129 32.40 0.31 -41.97
C ALA A 129 30.89 0.08 -42.10
N TYR A 130 30.39 -0.19 -43.32
CA TYR A 130 28.99 -0.55 -43.55
C TYR A 130 28.60 -1.80 -42.75
N THR A 131 29.45 -2.82 -42.73
CA THR A 131 29.23 -4.04 -41.92
C THR A 131 28.98 -3.69 -40.45
N ARG A 132 29.86 -2.88 -39.86
CA ARG A 132 29.72 -2.44 -38.46
C ARG A 132 28.42 -1.70 -38.21
N ILE A 133 28.07 -0.73 -39.06
CA ILE A 133 26.85 0.08 -38.90
C ILE A 133 25.59 -0.80 -39.02
N ILE A 134 25.52 -1.67 -40.03
CA ILE A 134 24.37 -2.54 -40.26
C ILE A 134 24.21 -3.53 -39.11
N GLN A 135 25.31 -4.15 -38.63
CA GLN A 135 25.26 -5.07 -37.50
C GLN A 135 24.83 -4.37 -36.20
N GLN A 136 25.34 -3.16 -35.94
CA GLN A 136 24.89 -2.34 -34.81
C GLN A 136 23.39 -2.01 -34.89
N LEU A 137 22.87 -1.70 -36.08
CA LEU A 137 21.44 -1.43 -36.26
C LEU A 137 20.57 -2.69 -36.06
N ILE A 138 21.07 -3.87 -36.45
CA ILE A 138 20.41 -5.16 -36.14
C ILE A 138 20.35 -5.39 -34.63
N GLU A 139 21.48 -5.19 -33.93
CA GLU A 139 21.56 -5.31 -32.47
C GLU A 139 20.63 -4.32 -31.76
N GLN A 140 20.62 -3.05 -32.18
CA GLN A 140 19.72 -2.04 -31.63
C GLN A 140 18.24 -2.41 -31.82
N PHE A 141 17.88 -2.97 -32.97
CA PHE A 141 16.50 -3.42 -33.20
C PHE A 141 16.13 -4.54 -32.23
N LEU A 142 17.02 -5.52 -32.03
CA LEU A 142 16.80 -6.63 -31.10
C LEU A 142 16.66 -6.15 -29.65
N THR A 143 17.53 -5.25 -29.22
CA THR A 143 17.44 -4.66 -27.89
C THR A 143 16.15 -3.87 -27.69
N ALA A 144 15.71 -3.11 -28.70
CA ALA A 144 14.45 -2.37 -28.64
C ALA A 144 13.24 -3.31 -28.55
N ASP A 145 13.23 -4.39 -29.34
CA ASP A 145 12.19 -5.42 -29.30
C ASP A 145 12.12 -6.11 -27.94
N GLU A 146 13.26 -6.61 -27.44
CA GLU A 146 13.36 -7.28 -26.14
C GLU A 146 12.95 -6.36 -24.99
N THR A 147 13.44 -5.11 -24.98
CA THR A 147 13.06 -4.12 -23.95
C THR A 147 11.56 -3.83 -23.98
N THR A 148 10.97 -3.71 -25.17
CA THR A 148 9.53 -3.47 -25.33
C THR A 148 8.72 -4.67 -24.84
N ALA A 149 9.12 -5.89 -25.21
CA ALA A 149 8.47 -7.12 -24.79
C ALA A 149 8.53 -7.31 -23.27
N ASN A 150 9.70 -7.07 -22.66
CA ASN A 150 9.89 -7.15 -21.22
C ASN A 150 9.04 -6.11 -20.48
N GLY A 151 8.97 -4.87 -20.99
CA GLY A 151 8.12 -3.83 -20.42
C GLY A 151 6.63 -4.18 -20.47
N ILE A 152 6.15 -4.69 -21.62
CA ILE A 152 4.77 -5.18 -21.75
C ILE A 152 4.49 -6.34 -20.79
N GLY A 153 5.43 -7.29 -20.67
CA GLY A 153 5.34 -8.42 -19.76
C GLY A 153 5.24 -7.99 -18.30
N ALA A 154 6.09 -7.06 -17.87
CA ALA A 154 6.09 -6.51 -16.51
C ALA A 154 4.75 -5.82 -16.18
N ILE A 155 4.24 -4.96 -17.06
CA ILE A 155 2.96 -4.26 -16.85
C ILE A 155 1.79 -5.26 -16.79
N THR A 156 1.81 -6.29 -17.63
CA THR A 156 0.79 -7.35 -17.60
C THR A 156 0.81 -8.13 -16.29
N ALA A 157 1.98 -8.26 -15.67
CA ALA A 157 2.15 -8.87 -14.34
C ALA A 157 1.82 -7.91 -13.18
N GLY A 158 1.39 -6.67 -13.46
CA GLY A 158 0.98 -5.69 -12.47
C GLY A 158 2.07 -4.68 -12.07
N TRP A 159 3.24 -4.68 -12.72
CA TRP A 159 4.33 -3.75 -12.43
C TRP A 159 4.16 -2.46 -13.24
N LEU A 160 3.78 -1.37 -12.57
CA LEU A 160 3.50 -0.09 -13.18
C LEU A 160 4.75 0.82 -13.16
N PRO A 161 5.13 1.46 -14.27
CA PRO A 161 6.43 2.13 -14.38
C PRO A 161 6.62 3.39 -13.51
N GLN A 162 5.56 3.96 -12.94
CA GLN A 162 5.58 5.26 -12.25
C GLN A 162 5.52 5.20 -10.73
N ASN A 163 5.50 4.00 -10.13
CA ASN A 163 5.56 3.82 -8.67
C ASN A 163 6.91 3.23 -8.21
N ASN A 164 7.88 3.09 -9.12
CA ASN A 164 9.21 2.59 -8.82
C ASN A 164 9.89 3.45 -7.75
N PRO A 165 10.41 2.85 -6.66
CA PRO A 165 11.12 3.58 -5.63
C PRO A 165 12.50 4.01 -6.13
N LEU A 166 13.12 4.95 -5.41
CA LEU A 166 14.56 5.19 -5.57
C LEU A 166 15.37 3.91 -5.22
N PRO A 167 16.60 3.75 -5.75
CA PRO A 167 17.41 2.57 -5.51
C PRO A 167 17.53 2.19 -4.03
N GLY A 168 17.28 0.92 -3.71
CA GLY A 168 17.32 0.39 -2.34
C GLY A 168 15.99 0.49 -1.57
N GLY A 169 14.99 1.16 -2.15
CA GLY A 169 13.61 1.13 -1.65
C GLY A 169 12.85 -0.12 -2.07
N ILE A 170 11.81 -0.45 -1.30
CA ILE A 170 10.83 -1.48 -1.57
C ILE A 170 9.94 -1.00 -2.70
N ASP A 171 9.85 -1.80 -3.75
CA ASP A 171 8.93 -1.55 -4.84
C ASP A 171 7.51 -1.91 -4.39
N PRO A 172 6.54 -0.98 -4.37
CA PRO A 172 5.17 -1.32 -4.01
C PRO A 172 4.58 -2.44 -4.86
N ASP A 173 5.03 -2.61 -6.11
CA ASP A 173 4.56 -3.70 -6.96
C ASP A 173 5.12 -5.06 -6.55
N SER A 174 6.23 -5.12 -5.79
CA SER A 174 6.74 -6.36 -5.24
C SER A 174 5.83 -6.97 -4.17
N LEU A 175 4.83 -6.21 -3.70
CA LEU A 175 3.79 -6.72 -2.83
C LEU A 175 2.84 -7.68 -3.57
N ASN A 176 2.69 -7.51 -4.90
CA ASN A 176 1.75 -8.28 -5.71
C ASN A 176 2.04 -9.78 -5.67
N ASN A 177 1.03 -10.58 -5.32
CA ASN A 177 1.04 -12.03 -5.38
C ASN A 177 -0.39 -12.59 -5.51
N ASP A 178 -0.56 -13.90 -5.39
CA ASP A 178 -1.88 -14.56 -5.54
C ASP A 178 -2.93 -14.12 -4.50
N GLN A 179 -2.51 -13.55 -3.36
CA GLN A 179 -3.36 -13.10 -2.26
C GLN A 179 -3.41 -11.59 -2.10
N LEU A 180 -2.43 -10.84 -2.61
CA LEU A 180 -2.28 -9.40 -2.37
C LEU A 180 -2.10 -8.67 -3.71
N THR A 181 -2.88 -7.61 -3.91
CA THR A 181 -2.74 -6.71 -5.05
C THR A 181 -2.50 -5.28 -4.57
N TRP A 182 -1.44 -4.63 -5.05
CA TRP A 182 -1.22 -3.21 -4.86
C TRP A 182 -2.21 -2.40 -5.71
N LEU A 183 -2.79 -1.36 -5.11
CA LEU A 183 -3.82 -0.53 -5.74
C LEU A 183 -3.34 0.90 -6.00
N GLN A 184 -2.66 1.51 -5.04
CA GLN A 184 -2.21 2.91 -5.13
C GLN A 184 -1.21 3.23 -4.03
N SER A 185 -0.34 4.23 -4.24
CA SER A 185 0.33 4.91 -3.14
C SER A 185 -0.61 5.86 -2.41
N LEU A 186 -0.47 5.93 -1.09
CA LEU A 186 -1.16 6.86 -0.20
C LEU A 186 -0.14 7.89 0.34
N ALA A 187 -0.23 8.23 1.62
CA ALA A 187 0.61 9.20 2.31
C ALA A 187 2.06 8.73 2.42
N GLY A 188 2.96 9.66 2.66
CA GLY A 188 4.39 9.43 2.92
C GLY A 188 5.22 9.08 1.69
N SER A 189 4.63 8.35 0.74
CA SER A 189 5.21 8.01 -0.56
C SER A 189 5.64 9.27 -1.31
N GLY A 190 6.69 9.18 -2.15
CA GLY A 190 7.21 10.31 -2.93
C GLY A 190 8.73 10.41 -2.86
N ASP A 191 9.28 11.50 -3.39
CA ASP A 191 10.71 11.81 -3.29
C ASP A 191 11.14 11.85 -1.81
N PRO A 192 12.16 11.09 -1.40
CA PRO A 192 12.58 10.98 0.01
C PRO A 192 13.01 12.27 0.70
N THR A 193 13.32 13.32 -0.05
CA THR A 193 13.78 14.60 0.51
C THR A 193 12.66 15.63 0.54
N THR A 194 11.88 15.69 -0.53
CA THR A 194 10.91 16.75 -0.79
C THR A 194 9.46 16.31 -0.62
N GLY A 195 9.18 15.00 -0.68
CA GLY A 195 7.83 14.44 -0.75
C GLY A 195 7.17 14.56 -2.12
N GLU A 196 7.86 15.11 -3.13
CA GLU A 196 7.31 15.34 -4.46
C GLU A 196 6.91 14.00 -5.14
N GLY A 197 5.79 13.99 -5.84
CA GLY A 197 5.23 12.76 -6.45
C GLY A 197 4.41 11.89 -5.48
N GLY A 198 4.40 12.23 -4.18
CA GLY A 198 3.54 11.64 -3.17
C GLY A 198 2.09 12.08 -3.18
N VAL A 199 1.22 11.33 -2.51
CA VAL A 199 -0.17 11.74 -2.25
C VAL A 199 -0.33 12.08 -0.77
N GLY A 200 -0.49 13.35 -0.41
CA GLY A 200 -0.73 13.75 0.98
C GLY A 200 0.48 14.21 1.75
N VAL A 201 0.48 13.93 3.04
CA VAL A 201 1.56 14.34 3.93
C VAL A 201 2.78 13.51 3.59
N PRO A 202 3.95 14.11 3.31
CA PRO A 202 5.16 13.36 2.97
C PRO A 202 5.82 12.75 4.21
N ASN A 203 6.65 11.71 4.00
CA ASN A 203 7.44 11.04 5.03
C ASN A 203 6.65 10.65 6.29
N THR A 204 5.56 9.90 6.13
CA THR A 204 4.68 9.45 7.22
C THR A 204 4.26 8.00 7.04
N ASP A 205 3.84 7.35 8.12
CA ASP A 205 3.38 5.95 8.11
C ASP A 205 1.99 5.69 8.72
N LEU A 206 1.69 4.41 8.94
CA LEU A 206 0.48 3.78 9.46
C LEU A 206 -0.75 3.94 8.58
N SER A 207 -1.26 5.16 8.44
CA SER A 207 -2.51 5.43 7.72
C SER A 207 -3.67 4.53 8.18
N ILE A 208 -3.95 4.51 9.48
CA ILE A 208 -5.07 3.78 10.09
C ILE A 208 -6.38 4.28 9.50
N MET A 209 -7.14 3.42 8.85
CA MET A 209 -8.33 3.82 8.10
C MET A 209 -9.57 3.94 8.98
N GLY A 210 -10.39 4.95 8.71
CA GLY A 210 -11.68 5.16 9.37
C GLY A 210 -12.66 5.91 8.49
N MET A 211 -13.93 5.95 8.93
CA MET A 211 -14.94 6.84 8.37
C MET A 211 -15.43 7.78 9.45
N THR A 212 -15.58 9.05 9.14
CA THR A 212 -16.28 9.99 10.02
C THR A 212 -17.76 9.64 10.12
N PRO A 213 -18.51 10.15 11.13
CA PRO A 213 -19.95 9.94 11.22
C PRO A 213 -20.75 10.44 9.99
N ASP A 214 -20.27 11.47 9.28
CA ASP A 214 -20.81 11.95 8.00
C ASP A 214 -20.30 11.16 6.77
N GLY A 215 -19.51 10.11 7.00
CA GLY A 215 -19.07 9.13 6.00
C GLY A 215 -17.84 9.50 5.19
N ARG A 216 -17.09 10.55 5.55
CA ARG A 216 -15.80 10.86 4.90
C ARG A 216 -14.78 9.80 5.27
N MET A 217 -14.05 9.29 4.29
CA MET A 217 -12.92 8.41 4.56
C MET A 217 -11.77 9.27 5.09
N PHE A 218 -11.15 8.82 6.17
CA PHE A 218 -9.95 9.44 6.70
C PHE A 218 -8.92 8.36 7.03
N THR A 219 -7.67 8.78 7.12
CA THR A 219 -6.61 7.97 7.71
C THR A 219 -5.93 8.74 8.84
N ILE A 220 -5.46 8.01 9.86
CA ILE A 220 -4.62 8.56 10.92
C ILE A 220 -3.18 8.10 10.68
N GLN A 221 -2.28 9.07 10.62
CA GLN A 221 -0.87 8.90 10.33
C GLN A 221 -0.08 8.73 11.63
N GLY A 222 0.95 7.89 11.57
CA GLY A 222 1.93 7.74 12.64
C GLY A 222 3.03 8.79 12.58
N ASP A 223 4.25 8.35 12.84
CA ASP A 223 5.41 9.22 12.88
C ASP A 223 5.59 9.93 11.53
N THR A 224 5.76 11.24 11.58
CA THR A 224 5.99 12.07 10.40
C THR A 224 7.29 12.85 10.55
N GLY A 225 8.19 12.69 9.57
CA GLY A 225 9.53 13.25 9.58
C GLY A 225 9.74 14.38 8.56
N VAL A 226 10.79 15.16 8.76
CA VAL A 226 11.36 16.04 7.73
C VAL A 226 12.32 15.19 6.89
N GLY A 227 11.81 14.66 5.78
CA GLY A 227 12.54 13.71 4.92
C GLY A 227 12.58 12.29 5.51
N ILE A 228 13.42 11.45 4.91
CA ILE A 228 13.64 10.05 5.30
C ILE A 228 15.01 9.87 5.95
N GLY A 229 15.10 9.02 6.98
CA GLY A 229 16.36 8.67 7.64
C GLY A 229 17.32 7.85 6.75
N GLU A 230 18.60 7.79 7.13
CA GLU A 230 19.64 7.08 6.35
C GLU A 230 19.34 5.57 6.15
N THR A 231 18.63 4.96 7.08
CA THR A 231 18.25 3.53 7.05
C THR A 231 16.80 3.32 6.61
N GLY A 232 16.14 4.35 6.06
CA GLY A 232 14.69 4.43 5.94
C GLY A 232 14.04 5.03 7.19
N GLY A 233 12.71 4.99 7.26
CA GLY A 233 11.96 5.51 8.39
C GLY A 233 11.81 7.04 8.37
N PRO A 234 11.15 7.60 9.40
CA PRO A 234 10.98 9.05 9.51
C PRO A 234 12.34 9.72 9.74
N GLY A 235 12.62 10.79 9.00
CA GLY A 235 13.73 11.69 9.30
C GLY A 235 13.52 12.46 10.63
N PRO A 236 14.40 13.43 10.94
CA PRO A 236 14.22 14.30 12.10
C PRO A 236 12.84 14.97 12.11
N ARG A 237 12.23 15.11 13.28
CA ARG A 237 10.94 15.80 13.41
C ARG A 237 11.12 17.32 13.31
N ALA A 238 10.12 18.00 12.75
CA ALA A 238 10.10 19.46 12.72
C ALA A 238 10.03 20.04 14.15
N GLU A 239 10.59 21.24 14.36
CA GLU A 239 10.54 21.92 15.67
C GLU A 239 9.09 22.30 16.08
N ALA A 240 8.23 22.58 15.11
CA ALA A 240 6.84 22.96 15.32
C ALA A 240 5.90 22.04 14.52
N GLY A 241 5.32 21.07 15.22
CA GLY A 241 4.18 20.30 14.77
C GLY A 241 4.36 19.41 13.53
N GLY A 242 3.26 18.80 13.09
CA GLY A 242 3.13 17.84 12.01
C GLY A 242 3.77 16.48 12.29
N HIS A 243 3.94 16.06 13.55
CA HIS A 243 4.61 14.80 13.95
C HIS A 243 3.72 13.56 13.76
N ASN A 244 2.42 13.77 13.75
CA ASN A 244 1.39 12.84 13.30
C ASN A 244 0.24 13.66 12.70
N ASN A 245 -0.59 13.03 11.89
CA ASN A 245 -1.57 13.73 11.07
C ASN A 245 -2.87 12.93 10.96
N ILE A 246 -3.95 13.61 10.57
CA ILE A 246 -5.14 12.97 10.00
C ILE A 246 -5.33 13.52 8.60
N ILE A 247 -5.47 12.63 7.63
CA ILE A 247 -5.77 12.98 6.24
C ILE A 247 -7.20 12.55 5.93
N PHE A 248 -8.03 13.50 5.51
CA PHE A 248 -9.32 13.21 4.90
C PHE A 248 -9.13 13.02 3.40
N TRP A 249 -9.80 12.01 2.86
CA TRP A 249 -9.65 11.60 1.47
C TRP A 249 -10.92 11.84 0.68
N LYS A 250 -10.73 12.15 -0.59
CA LYS A 250 -11.77 12.12 -1.61
C LYS A 250 -11.28 11.35 -2.81
N MET A 251 -12.20 10.78 -3.57
CA MET A 251 -11.91 10.23 -4.87
C MET A 251 -12.03 11.36 -5.91
N ASP A 252 -10.99 11.57 -6.70
CA ASP A 252 -11.02 12.54 -7.80
C ASP A 252 -11.84 12.02 -8.99
N GLU A 253 -11.98 12.83 -10.04
CA GLU A 253 -12.75 12.45 -11.24
C GLU A 253 -12.11 11.32 -12.06
N HIS A 254 -10.90 10.90 -11.71
CA HIS A 254 -10.18 9.78 -12.33
C HIS A 254 -10.24 8.52 -11.47
N GLY A 255 -10.98 8.54 -10.36
CA GLY A 255 -11.13 7.37 -9.48
C GLY A 255 -9.97 7.16 -8.52
N LYS A 256 -9.04 8.12 -8.44
CA LYS A 256 -7.88 8.07 -7.56
C LYS A 256 -8.22 8.64 -6.20
N TRP A 257 -7.76 8.00 -5.11
CA TRP A 257 -7.82 8.61 -3.79
C TRP A 257 -6.80 9.75 -3.69
N VAL A 258 -7.30 10.95 -3.44
CA VAL A 258 -6.51 12.17 -3.25
C VAL A 258 -6.86 12.86 -1.95
N VAL A 259 -5.97 13.73 -1.52
CA VAL A 259 -6.10 14.51 -0.29
C VAL A 259 -7.22 15.52 -0.43
N ASP A 260 -8.08 15.60 0.58
CA ASP A 260 -9.09 16.64 0.70
C ASP A 260 -8.71 17.66 1.77
N GLU A 261 -8.37 17.19 2.97
CA GLU A 261 -8.08 18.01 4.15
C GLU A 261 -7.02 17.31 5.01
N VAL A 262 -6.17 18.09 5.69
CA VAL A 262 -5.16 17.58 6.63
C VAL A 262 -5.30 18.29 7.96
N VAL A 263 -5.30 17.51 9.04
CA VAL A 263 -5.19 17.99 10.42
C VAL A 263 -3.82 17.58 10.94
N ASN A 264 -3.03 18.58 11.35
CA ASN A 264 -1.67 18.36 11.86
C ASN A 264 -1.70 18.26 13.40
N ASP A 265 -0.89 17.34 13.95
CA ASP A 265 -0.77 17.03 15.38
C ASP A 265 -2.10 16.86 16.15
N PRO A 266 -3.01 16.00 15.67
CA PRO A 266 -4.16 15.62 16.49
C PRO A 266 -3.74 15.04 17.85
N PHE A 267 -2.56 14.41 17.94
CA PHE A 267 -2.05 13.81 19.18
C PHE A 267 -0.66 14.38 19.54
N PRO A 268 -0.61 15.49 20.28
CA PRO A 268 0.67 16.08 20.70
C PRO A 268 1.50 15.10 21.54
N ASN A 269 2.82 15.10 21.33
CA ASN A 269 3.72 14.25 22.10
C ASN A 269 3.57 14.49 23.61
N THR A 270 3.49 13.41 24.38
CA THR A 270 3.55 13.51 25.84
C THR A 270 4.98 13.87 26.27
N PRO A 271 5.18 14.88 27.14
CA PRO A 271 6.53 15.27 27.58
C PRO A 271 7.32 14.11 28.18
N GLY A 272 8.53 13.89 27.67
CA GLY A 272 9.44 12.81 28.10
C GLY A 272 9.33 11.53 27.29
N ASP A 273 8.27 11.36 26.50
CA ASP A 273 8.17 10.30 25.50
C ASP A 273 8.83 10.75 24.19
N ILE A 274 9.37 9.78 23.46
CA ILE A 274 10.03 10.02 22.16
C ILE A 274 9.03 10.07 21.00
N SER A 275 7.83 9.46 21.18
CA SER A 275 6.73 9.54 20.22
C SER A 275 5.37 9.27 20.85
N THR A 276 4.33 9.81 20.23
CA THR A 276 2.93 9.52 20.45
C THR A 276 2.34 9.03 19.13
N ILE A 277 1.94 7.75 19.08
CA ILE A 277 1.62 7.01 17.85
C ILE A 277 0.18 6.46 17.93
N PRO A 278 -0.71 6.79 17.00
CA PRO A 278 -2.05 6.21 16.94
C PRO A 278 -1.96 4.71 16.60
N THR A 279 -2.93 3.93 17.08
CA THR A 279 -2.96 2.47 16.90
C THR A 279 -4.29 1.96 16.35
N SER A 280 -5.41 2.64 16.65
CA SER A 280 -6.71 2.32 16.05
C SER A 280 -7.66 3.51 16.10
N THR A 281 -8.79 3.38 15.39
CA THR A 281 -9.89 4.34 15.42
C THR A 281 -11.24 3.65 15.32
N PHE A 282 -12.27 4.24 15.94
CA PHE A 282 -13.66 3.79 15.85
C PHE A 282 -14.62 4.93 16.17
N ASN A 283 -15.90 4.75 15.88
CA ASN A 283 -16.95 5.70 16.25
C ASN A 283 -17.91 5.11 17.27
N ASN A 284 -18.43 5.97 18.13
CA ASN A 284 -19.61 5.71 18.95
C ASN A 284 -20.61 6.86 18.75
N GLY A 285 -21.64 6.60 17.94
CA GLY A 285 -22.52 7.66 17.44
C GLY A 285 -21.72 8.72 16.67
N ASP A 286 -21.89 9.98 17.05
CA ASP A 286 -21.20 11.11 16.43
C ASP A 286 -19.81 11.41 17.04
N THR A 287 -19.38 10.63 18.04
CA THR A 287 -18.06 10.79 18.65
C THR A 287 -17.07 9.82 18.02
N MET A 288 -15.96 10.36 17.54
CA MET A 288 -14.84 9.59 17.01
C MET A 288 -13.84 9.34 18.12
N TYR A 289 -13.22 8.16 18.12
CA TYR A 289 -12.21 7.76 19.08
C TYR A 289 -10.96 7.26 18.37
N ALA A 290 -9.81 7.41 19.04
CA ALA A 290 -8.54 6.87 18.60
C ALA A 290 -7.76 6.37 19.81
N SER A 291 -7.17 5.17 19.70
CA SER A 291 -6.19 4.71 20.68
C SER A 291 -4.81 5.17 20.28
N VAL A 292 -4.02 5.64 21.24
CA VAL A 292 -2.72 6.25 21.01
C VAL A 292 -1.72 5.69 22.01
N MET A 293 -0.67 5.06 21.51
CA MET A 293 0.45 4.60 22.33
C MET A 293 1.48 5.71 22.51
N ASN A 294 2.03 5.81 23.71
CA ASN A 294 3.12 6.73 24.03
C ASN A 294 4.40 5.93 24.18
N VAL A 295 5.35 6.15 23.27
CA VAL A 295 6.62 5.43 23.20
C VAL A 295 7.65 6.13 24.08
N ARG A 296 8.14 5.44 25.10
CA ARG A 296 9.14 5.97 26.03
C ARG A 296 10.53 6.04 25.38
N ASN A 297 10.92 4.99 24.68
CA ASN A 297 12.22 4.89 24.02
C ASN A 297 12.23 3.82 22.92
N TRP A 298 13.07 4.04 21.89
CA TRP A 298 13.41 3.05 20.88
C TRP A 298 14.45 2.06 21.44
N ASN A 299 14.48 0.86 20.87
CA ASN A 299 15.54 -0.13 21.01
C ASN A 299 16.04 -0.45 19.60
N SER A 300 17.04 0.29 19.13
CA SER A 300 17.47 0.29 17.73
C SER A 300 18.21 -0.97 17.29
N ASP A 301 18.71 -1.76 18.23
CA ASP A 301 19.40 -3.05 17.97
C ASP A 301 18.94 -4.07 19.02
N PRO A 302 17.66 -4.49 18.95
CA PRO A 302 17.12 -5.40 19.94
C PRO A 302 17.80 -6.77 19.81
N ALA A 303 18.20 -7.34 20.95
CA ALA A 303 18.62 -8.74 20.96
C ALA A 303 17.48 -9.65 20.46
N PRO A 304 17.77 -10.82 19.87
CA PRO A 304 16.73 -11.73 19.42
C PRO A 304 15.74 -12.05 20.54
N GLY A 305 14.45 -11.76 20.33
CA GLY A 305 13.41 -11.95 21.34
C GLY A 305 13.04 -10.69 22.14
N GLU A 306 13.74 -9.58 21.96
CA GLU A 306 13.42 -8.30 22.59
C GLU A 306 12.58 -7.40 21.66
N PRO A 307 11.75 -6.49 22.22
CA PRO A 307 10.98 -5.55 21.43
C PRO A 307 11.87 -4.39 20.91
N GLY A 308 11.56 -3.90 19.71
CA GLY A 308 12.23 -2.76 19.09
C GLY A 308 11.84 -1.39 19.68
N TRP A 309 10.83 -1.34 20.55
CA TRP A 309 10.44 -0.14 21.28
C TRP A 309 9.67 -0.47 22.55
N TYR A 310 9.71 0.45 23.51
CA TYR A 310 9.03 0.32 24.79
C TYR A 310 8.05 1.45 24.98
N THR A 311 6.79 1.12 25.29
CA THR A 311 5.76 2.12 25.60
C THR A 311 5.80 2.51 27.07
N ARG A 312 5.37 3.73 27.37
CA ARG A 312 5.02 4.14 28.73
C ARG A 312 3.56 3.84 29.03
N SER A 313 2.68 4.08 28.07
CA SER A 313 1.24 3.80 28.19
C SER A 313 0.55 3.79 26.84
N SER A 314 -0.67 3.27 26.81
CA SER A 314 -1.67 3.57 25.77
C SER A 314 -2.82 4.38 26.34
N GLU A 315 -3.40 5.27 25.55
CA GLU A 315 -4.44 6.20 25.97
C GLU A 315 -5.55 6.28 24.92
N LEU A 316 -6.78 6.53 25.37
CA LEU A 316 -7.91 6.79 24.48
C LEU A 316 -8.10 8.30 24.29
N TRP A 317 -8.32 8.71 23.04
CA TRP A 317 -8.62 10.08 22.62
C TRP A 317 -9.96 10.14 21.93
N LYS A 318 -10.60 11.31 21.94
CA LYS A 318 -11.89 11.55 21.30
C LYS A 318 -11.96 12.87 20.55
N SER A 319 -12.80 12.89 19.52
CA SER A 319 -13.18 14.06 18.74
C SER A 319 -14.70 14.11 18.54
N THR A 320 -15.28 15.31 18.62
CA THR A 320 -16.72 15.56 18.47
C THR A 320 -17.02 16.56 17.34
N ASP A 321 -16.01 16.94 16.55
CA ASP A 321 -16.08 17.93 15.47
C ASP A 321 -15.68 17.37 14.10
N GLY A 322 -15.87 16.06 13.93
CA GLY A 322 -15.55 15.33 12.71
C GLY A 322 -14.05 15.09 12.53
N GLY A 323 -13.30 14.94 13.63
CA GLY A 323 -11.89 14.56 13.62
C GLY A 323 -10.92 15.73 13.52
N ARG A 324 -11.36 16.98 13.74
CA ARG A 324 -10.53 18.19 13.61
C ARG A 324 -9.81 18.54 14.89
N THR A 325 -10.44 18.35 16.03
CA THR A 325 -9.82 18.52 17.34
C THR A 325 -9.99 17.27 18.18
N TRP A 326 -8.94 16.94 18.94
CA TRP A 326 -8.85 15.72 19.73
C TRP A 326 -8.45 16.03 21.16
N THR A 327 -9.06 15.33 22.10
CA THR A 327 -8.77 15.44 23.54
C THR A 327 -8.72 14.07 24.18
N LYS A 328 -7.97 13.91 25.29
CA LYS A 328 -7.93 12.65 26.04
C LYS A 328 -9.32 12.29 26.56
N ALA A 329 -9.73 11.04 26.37
CA ALA A 329 -11.03 10.52 26.74
C ALA A 329 -11.07 9.92 28.16
N GLY A 330 -9.93 9.76 28.83
CA GLY A 330 -9.84 9.27 30.21
C GLY A 330 -9.09 7.94 30.37
N PRO A 331 -9.48 6.86 29.66
CA PRO A 331 -8.81 5.57 29.76
C PRO A 331 -7.32 5.63 29.42
N SER A 332 -6.50 4.97 30.25
CA SER A 332 -5.06 4.87 30.08
C SER A 332 -4.55 3.52 30.63
N TRP A 333 -3.76 2.83 29.82
CA TRP A 333 -3.09 1.57 30.15
C TRP A 333 -1.61 1.82 30.33
N THR A 334 -1.18 2.08 31.56
CA THR A 334 0.24 2.23 31.90
C THR A 334 0.98 0.93 31.67
N ASN A 335 2.14 1.00 31.03
CA ASN A 335 3.03 -0.14 30.89
C ASN A 335 3.88 -0.30 32.16
N GLY A 336 3.83 -1.48 32.75
CA GLY A 336 4.54 -1.82 33.97
C GLY A 336 6.06 -1.77 33.83
N LYS A 337 6.76 -2.07 34.93
CA LYS A 337 8.24 -2.10 34.95
C LYS A 337 8.82 -3.15 34.01
N GLY A 338 8.11 -4.26 33.79
CA GLY A 338 8.52 -5.32 32.87
C GLY A 338 8.43 -4.92 31.40
N SER A 339 7.68 -3.86 31.08
CA SER A 339 7.39 -3.43 29.71
C SER A 339 6.76 -4.55 28.85
N ASP A 340 5.99 -5.41 29.50
CA ASP A 340 5.34 -6.62 28.99
C ASP A 340 3.83 -6.63 29.31
N ASP A 341 3.27 -5.49 29.74
CA ASP A 341 1.83 -5.39 29.94
C ASP A 341 1.12 -5.52 28.57
N PRO A 342 0.03 -6.29 28.45
CA PRO A 342 -0.79 -6.29 27.24
C PRO A 342 -1.47 -4.93 27.00
N PHE A 343 -2.10 -4.80 25.83
CA PHE A 343 -2.86 -3.61 25.43
C PHE A 343 -2.02 -2.33 25.31
N GLN A 344 -0.76 -2.47 24.86
CA GLN A 344 0.12 -1.35 24.54
C GLN A 344 0.10 -0.99 23.05
N VAL A 345 -0.31 -1.91 22.19
CA VAL A 345 -0.67 -1.64 20.80
C VAL A 345 -2.09 -2.14 20.61
N GLN A 346 -3.03 -1.24 20.36
CA GLN A 346 -4.45 -1.49 20.57
C GLN A 346 -5.25 -1.43 19.26
N SER A 347 -6.27 -2.29 19.16
CA SER A 347 -7.34 -2.24 18.16
C SER A 347 -8.70 -2.24 18.83
N PHE A 348 -9.40 -1.12 18.76
CA PHE A 348 -10.80 -1.04 19.17
C PHE A 348 -11.74 -1.46 18.04
N ALA A 349 -12.65 -2.39 18.33
CA ALA A 349 -13.58 -2.98 17.39
C ALA A 349 -15.00 -2.99 17.98
N PRO A 350 -15.84 -2.01 17.64
CA PRO A 350 -17.25 -2.02 18.01
C PRO A 350 -17.99 -3.24 17.46
N ARG A 351 -18.95 -3.77 18.21
CA ARG A 351 -19.81 -4.87 17.76
C ARG A 351 -21.28 -4.56 18.05
N ASN A 352 -22.15 -5.10 17.20
CA ASN A 352 -23.61 -4.93 17.30
C ASN A 352 -24.25 -5.60 18.54
N ASP A 353 -23.47 -6.22 19.42
CA ASP A 353 -23.92 -6.79 20.69
C ASP A 353 -23.90 -5.78 21.85
N GLY A 354 -23.56 -4.52 21.56
CA GLY A 354 -23.53 -3.42 22.54
C GLY A 354 -22.18 -3.24 23.23
N TYR A 355 -21.15 -3.96 22.82
CA TYR A 355 -19.79 -3.82 23.34
C TYR A 355 -18.83 -3.23 22.31
N VAL A 356 -17.80 -2.56 22.82
CA VAL A 356 -16.58 -2.29 22.08
C VAL A 356 -15.52 -3.24 22.61
N TYR A 357 -14.94 -4.04 21.72
CA TYR A 357 -13.83 -4.92 22.04
C TYR A 357 -12.52 -4.15 21.87
N MET A 358 -11.59 -4.35 22.79
CA MET A 358 -10.22 -3.85 22.70
C MET A 358 -9.30 -5.05 22.57
N TYR A 359 -8.77 -5.24 21.39
CA TYR A 359 -7.69 -6.18 21.14
C TYR A 359 -6.36 -5.48 21.36
N GLY A 360 -5.36 -6.20 21.85
CA GLY A 360 -4.03 -5.61 21.88
C GLY A 360 -2.92 -6.58 22.22
N SER A 361 -1.72 -6.15 21.91
CA SER A 361 -0.47 -6.81 22.25
C SER A 361 0.33 -5.96 23.23
N GLU A 362 1.41 -6.52 23.74
CA GLU A 362 2.51 -5.79 24.38
C GLU A 362 3.20 -4.84 23.38
N ASN A 363 4.13 -4.02 23.86
CA ASN A 363 4.91 -3.14 23.00
C ASN A 363 5.81 -3.89 22.01
N GLY A 364 6.22 -3.22 20.93
CA GLY A 364 7.01 -3.87 19.89
C GLY A 364 6.18 -4.82 19.04
N ARG A 365 6.86 -5.76 18.38
CA ARG A 365 6.26 -6.85 17.59
C ARG A 365 6.73 -8.24 18.06
N THR A 366 7.40 -8.29 19.20
CA THR A 366 7.93 -9.51 19.81
C THR A 366 7.22 -9.71 21.13
N ASN A 367 6.23 -10.61 21.15
CA ASN A 367 5.28 -10.75 22.25
C ASN A 367 4.58 -12.12 22.22
N ASP A 368 3.75 -12.43 23.22
CA ASP A 368 3.11 -13.74 23.33
C ASP A 368 1.89 -13.92 22.40
N GLY A 369 1.26 -12.83 21.95
CA GLY A 369 0.16 -12.84 21.00
C GLY A 369 -0.84 -11.70 21.18
N LEU A 370 -2.09 -11.97 20.78
CA LEU A 370 -3.19 -11.02 20.88
C LEU A 370 -4.04 -11.30 22.12
N HIS A 371 -4.31 -10.26 22.90
CA HIS A 371 -5.19 -10.26 24.07
C HIS A 371 -6.49 -9.53 23.78
N VAL A 372 -7.51 -9.72 24.62
CA VAL A 372 -8.81 -9.05 24.44
C VAL A 372 -9.44 -8.58 25.75
N ALA A 373 -10.00 -7.39 25.69
CA ALA A 373 -10.92 -6.83 26.67
C ALA A 373 -12.20 -6.37 25.97
N ARG A 374 -13.22 -6.05 26.73
CA ARG A 374 -14.41 -5.38 26.20
C ARG A 374 -15.00 -4.40 27.21
N VAL A 375 -15.77 -3.45 26.72
CA VAL A 375 -16.51 -2.48 27.52
C VAL A 375 -17.87 -2.23 26.87
N ALA A 376 -18.90 -1.96 27.66
CA ALA A 376 -20.18 -1.55 27.09
C ALA A 376 -19.99 -0.23 26.33
N VAL A 377 -20.67 -0.08 25.20
CA VAL A 377 -20.45 1.08 24.31
C VAL A 377 -20.67 2.43 25.00
N GLY A 378 -21.61 2.52 25.94
CA GLY A 378 -21.87 3.73 26.73
C GLY A 378 -20.83 4.05 27.81
N ASP A 379 -19.95 3.09 28.12
CA ASP A 379 -18.99 3.15 29.22
C ASP A 379 -17.53 3.23 28.71
N VAL A 380 -17.31 3.47 27.41
CA VAL A 380 -15.98 3.41 26.79
C VAL A 380 -14.97 4.41 27.38
N GLU A 381 -15.45 5.50 27.98
CA GLU A 381 -14.60 6.50 28.64
C GLU A 381 -14.30 6.16 30.12
N ASP A 382 -14.89 5.10 30.68
CA ASP A 382 -14.70 4.69 32.07
C ASP A 382 -13.78 3.45 32.18
N PRO A 383 -12.51 3.63 32.59
CA PRO A 383 -11.56 2.52 32.68
C PRO A 383 -11.96 1.45 33.70
N GLU A 384 -12.79 1.76 34.70
CA GLU A 384 -13.25 0.79 35.70
C GLU A 384 -14.30 -0.18 35.17
N LYS A 385 -14.86 0.09 33.98
CA LYS A 385 -15.91 -0.72 33.33
C LYS A 385 -15.36 -1.78 32.38
N TYR A 386 -14.07 -1.71 32.06
CA TYR A 386 -13.45 -2.67 31.16
C TYR A 386 -13.40 -4.05 31.81
N GLN A 387 -13.80 -5.06 31.03
CA GLN A 387 -13.74 -6.46 31.40
C GLN A 387 -12.65 -7.13 30.56
N TYR A 388 -11.70 -7.78 31.23
CA TYR A 388 -10.59 -8.46 30.57
C TYR A 388 -10.87 -9.95 30.48
N TRP A 389 -10.37 -10.58 29.41
CA TRP A 389 -10.49 -12.03 29.25
C TRP A 389 -9.66 -12.74 30.32
N ASN A 390 -10.25 -13.74 30.98
CA ASN A 390 -9.57 -14.53 32.02
C ASN A 390 -9.24 -15.97 31.59
N GLY A 391 -9.41 -16.28 30.30
CA GLY A 391 -9.28 -17.65 29.76
C GLY A 391 -10.61 -18.36 29.53
N GLU A 392 -11.68 -17.91 30.18
CA GLU A 392 -13.02 -18.54 30.08
C GLU A 392 -14.14 -17.52 29.80
N SER A 393 -14.04 -16.32 30.37
CA SER A 393 -15.03 -15.26 30.24
C SER A 393 -14.42 -13.87 30.42
N PHE A 394 -15.19 -12.84 30.10
CA PHE A 394 -14.84 -11.46 30.39
C PHE A 394 -15.17 -11.12 31.85
N SER A 395 -14.19 -10.63 32.60
CA SER A 395 -14.32 -10.31 34.02
C SER A 395 -13.75 -8.93 34.35
N ALA A 396 -14.49 -8.13 35.12
CA ALA A 396 -13.99 -6.87 35.66
C ALA A 396 -12.93 -7.05 36.77
N SER A 397 -12.86 -8.24 37.37
CA SER A 397 -11.87 -8.57 38.40
C SER A 397 -10.55 -9.09 37.82
N GLN A 398 -10.50 -9.33 36.50
CA GLN A 398 -9.29 -9.78 35.81
C GLN A 398 -8.38 -8.57 35.56
N PRO A 399 -7.14 -8.56 36.09
CA PRO A 399 -6.20 -7.50 35.78
C PRO A 399 -5.77 -7.56 34.30
N PRO A 400 -5.58 -6.42 33.62
CA PRO A 400 -5.12 -6.37 32.23
C PRO A 400 -3.78 -7.11 32.03
N GLN A 401 -2.84 -6.95 32.99
CA GLN A 401 -1.50 -7.55 32.95
C GLN A 401 -1.47 -9.07 33.01
N SER A 402 -2.59 -9.70 33.36
CA SER A 402 -2.69 -11.15 33.50
C SER A 402 -3.75 -11.73 32.57
N SER A 403 -4.28 -10.94 31.65
CA SER A 403 -5.11 -11.46 30.56
C SER A 403 -4.27 -12.45 29.74
N PRO A 404 -4.76 -13.66 29.45
CA PRO A 404 -4.05 -14.57 28.57
C PRO A 404 -4.31 -14.21 27.10
N ALA A 405 -3.35 -14.53 26.23
CA ALA A 405 -3.50 -14.39 24.79
C ALA A 405 -4.63 -15.30 24.28
N ILE A 406 -5.49 -14.75 23.43
CA ILE A 406 -6.58 -15.46 22.74
C ILE A 406 -6.15 -15.96 21.35
N LEU A 407 -5.10 -15.36 20.80
CA LEU A 407 -4.41 -15.82 19.60
C LEU A 407 -2.91 -15.79 19.91
N PRO A 408 -2.25 -16.94 20.08
CA PRO A 408 -0.80 -16.96 20.27
C PRO A 408 -0.10 -16.51 18.99
N ARG A 409 1.13 -16.01 19.11
CA ARG A 409 1.97 -15.70 17.94
C ARG A 409 2.09 -16.89 16.98
N PRO A 410 2.15 -16.66 15.66
CA PRO A 410 2.38 -17.74 14.70
C PRO A 410 3.69 -18.50 14.99
N GLU A 411 3.68 -19.83 14.81
CA GLU A 411 4.87 -20.66 15.06
C GLU A 411 6.04 -20.23 14.17
N GLY A 412 7.20 -19.94 14.78
CA GLY A 412 8.39 -19.48 14.06
C GLY A 412 8.49 -17.97 13.81
N TYR A 413 7.49 -17.20 14.22
CA TYR A 413 7.41 -15.74 14.07
C TYR A 413 7.45 -15.02 15.43
N SER A 414 7.78 -13.74 15.45
CA SER A 414 8.12 -13.01 16.69
C SER A 414 6.93 -12.64 17.56
N GLY A 415 5.76 -12.34 16.97
CA GLY A 415 4.62 -11.82 17.72
C GLY A 415 3.53 -11.24 16.82
N VAL A 416 2.67 -10.44 17.44
CA VAL A 416 1.61 -9.67 16.80
C VAL A 416 1.94 -8.18 16.95
N GLY A 417 2.20 -7.49 15.84
CA GLY A 417 2.44 -6.05 15.76
C GLY A 417 1.30 -5.32 15.06
N GLU A 418 0.94 -4.15 15.59
CA GLU A 418 -0.13 -3.27 15.08
C GLU A 418 -1.40 -4.05 14.67
N PRO A 419 -1.99 -4.84 15.60
CA PRO A 419 -3.19 -5.58 15.27
C PRO A 419 -4.29 -4.62 14.81
N ASN A 420 -5.05 -5.02 13.80
CA ASN A 420 -6.25 -4.31 13.37
C ASN A 420 -7.38 -5.32 13.21
N VAL A 421 -8.42 -5.15 14.03
CA VAL A 421 -9.58 -6.04 14.09
C VAL A 421 -10.84 -5.29 13.69
N HIS A 422 -11.54 -5.81 12.68
CA HIS A 422 -12.86 -5.35 12.28
C HIS A 422 -13.89 -6.48 12.49
N PHE A 423 -15.04 -6.16 13.06
CA PHE A 423 -16.21 -7.03 13.04
C PHE A 423 -17.04 -6.74 11.80
N TYR A 424 -17.15 -7.70 10.90
CA TYR A 424 -18.12 -7.70 9.81
C TYR A 424 -19.38 -8.43 10.27
N ASP A 425 -20.49 -8.26 9.54
CA ASP A 425 -21.81 -8.83 9.92
C ASP A 425 -21.78 -10.33 10.24
N ASN A 426 -20.87 -11.10 9.65
CA ASN A 426 -20.80 -12.54 9.81
C ASN A 426 -19.57 -13.06 10.56
N LYS A 427 -18.48 -12.29 10.67
CA LYS A 427 -17.23 -12.69 11.34
C LYS A 427 -16.32 -11.48 11.60
N ALA A 428 -15.39 -11.64 12.54
CA ALA A 428 -14.25 -10.75 12.71
C ALA A 428 -13.10 -11.13 11.77
N LEU A 429 -12.33 -10.14 11.35
CA LEU A 429 -11.06 -10.30 10.66
C LEU A 429 -9.97 -9.52 11.40
N LEU A 430 -8.83 -10.16 11.61
CA LEU A 430 -7.60 -9.60 12.13
C LEU A 430 -6.59 -9.50 11.00
N THR A 431 -5.94 -8.35 10.90
CA THR A 431 -4.68 -8.15 10.16
C THR A 431 -3.59 -7.74 11.13
N PHE A 432 -2.36 -8.21 10.94
CA PHE A 432 -1.21 -7.79 11.74
C PHE A 432 0.11 -8.07 11.01
N THR A 433 1.19 -7.52 11.55
CA THR A 433 2.56 -7.78 11.09
C THR A 433 3.48 -8.28 12.19
N ASP A 434 4.53 -9.01 11.85
CA ASP A 434 5.59 -9.38 12.80
C ASP A 434 6.82 -8.44 12.70
N ASP A 435 7.86 -8.68 13.50
CA ASP A 435 9.10 -7.88 13.48
C ASP A 435 9.91 -7.97 12.16
N ARG A 436 9.59 -8.92 11.29
CA ARG A 436 10.27 -9.16 10.00
C ARG A 436 9.50 -8.64 8.79
N GLY A 437 8.32 -8.06 9.01
CA GLY A 437 7.44 -7.57 7.94
C GLY A 437 6.65 -8.67 7.24
N ASN A 438 6.41 -9.79 7.93
CA ASN A 438 5.42 -10.76 7.50
C ASN A 438 4.02 -10.23 7.79
N ILE A 439 3.11 -10.35 6.81
CA ILE A 439 1.72 -9.92 6.93
C ILE A 439 0.84 -11.13 7.14
N PHE A 440 -0.07 -11.05 8.12
CA PHE A 440 -0.98 -12.13 8.43
C PHE A 440 -2.45 -11.69 8.41
N THR A 441 -3.31 -12.65 8.07
CA THR A 441 -4.75 -12.58 8.37
C THR A 441 -5.14 -13.69 9.34
N SER A 442 -6.21 -13.47 10.10
CA SER A 442 -6.93 -14.51 10.84
C SER A 442 -8.39 -14.10 10.98
N SER A 443 -9.31 -15.06 11.08
CA SER A 443 -10.75 -14.80 11.20
C SER A 443 -11.37 -15.47 12.42
N SER A 444 -12.45 -14.90 12.94
CA SER A 444 -13.16 -15.42 14.12
C SER A 444 -14.66 -15.18 14.04
N THR A 445 -15.49 -16.13 14.46
CA THR A 445 -16.95 -15.95 14.51
C THR A 445 -17.44 -15.33 15.81
N ASP A 446 -16.65 -15.41 16.89
CA ASP A 446 -17.01 -14.92 18.21
C ASP A 446 -16.08 -13.80 18.73
N GLY A 447 -14.96 -13.55 18.06
CA GLY A 447 -13.97 -12.55 18.45
C GLY A 447 -12.98 -13.02 19.52
N VAL A 448 -13.02 -14.29 19.92
CA VAL A 448 -12.12 -14.87 20.94
C VAL A 448 -11.41 -16.11 20.39
N ASN A 449 -12.11 -16.96 19.66
CA ASN A 449 -11.56 -18.14 19.01
C ASN A 449 -11.19 -17.82 17.57
N TRP A 450 -9.91 -17.70 17.29
CA TRP A 450 -9.37 -17.29 15.99
C TRP A 450 -8.86 -18.48 15.17
N SER A 451 -8.96 -18.39 13.85
CA SER A 451 -8.31 -19.34 12.94
C SER A 451 -6.77 -19.23 13.07
N PRO A 452 -6.02 -20.31 12.78
CA PRO A 452 -4.57 -20.20 12.66
C PRO A 452 -4.19 -19.09 11.67
N PRO A 453 -3.28 -18.16 12.05
CA PRO A 453 -2.89 -17.06 11.17
C PRO A 453 -2.35 -17.54 9.82
N GLN A 454 -2.84 -16.95 8.74
CA GLN A 454 -2.40 -17.20 7.38
C GLN A 454 -1.41 -16.13 6.95
N LEU A 455 -0.23 -16.57 6.47
CA LEU A 455 0.76 -15.68 5.88
C LEU A 455 0.25 -15.19 4.52
N VAL A 456 0.08 -13.88 4.38
CA VAL A 456 -0.29 -13.23 3.13
C VAL A 456 0.94 -13.03 2.25
N THR A 457 1.99 -12.42 2.83
CA THR A 457 3.29 -12.21 2.17
C THR A 457 4.38 -11.94 3.19
N SER A 458 5.63 -12.15 2.78
CA SER A 458 6.84 -11.81 3.53
C SER A 458 7.52 -10.64 2.84
N GLN A 459 7.38 -9.43 3.39
CA GLN A 459 7.99 -8.23 2.83
C GLN A 459 8.81 -7.52 3.92
N PRO A 460 10.14 -7.72 3.98
CA PRO A 460 10.98 -6.97 4.89
C PRO A 460 10.75 -5.46 4.76
N GLY A 461 10.60 -4.80 5.91
CA GLY A 461 10.29 -3.37 5.99
C GLY A 461 8.81 -3.02 5.85
N ALA A 462 7.91 -3.98 5.62
CA ALA A 462 6.48 -3.75 5.72
C ALA A 462 6.00 -3.82 7.18
N TYR A 463 5.02 -3.00 7.55
CA TYR A 463 4.39 -3.02 8.88
C TYR A 463 3.05 -2.28 8.85
N GLY A 464 2.23 -2.47 9.88
CA GLY A 464 0.98 -1.72 10.08
C GLY A 464 -0.01 -1.91 8.92
N VAL A 465 -0.78 -3.00 8.97
CA VAL A 465 -1.80 -3.32 7.96
C VAL A 465 -3.18 -3.02 8.50
N PHE A 466 -3.79 -1.91 8.08
CA PHE A 466 -5.07 -1.43 8.62
C PHE A 466 -6.19 -1.55 7.59
N GLN A 467 -7.23 -2.30 7.95
CA GLN A 467 -8.36 -2.61 7.08
C GLN A 467 -9.18 -1.35 6.78
N SER A 468 -9.59 -1.21 5.53
CA SER A 468 -10.51 -0.17 5.09
C SER A 468 -11.91 -0.47 5.62
N PRO A 469 -12.62 0.54 6.17
CA PRO A 469 -14.03 0.43 6.53
C PRO A 469 -14.96 0.26 5.32
N LEU A 470 -14.44 0.33 4.09
CA LEU A 470 -15.18 0.06 2.85
C LEU A 470 -15.15 -1.43 2.44
N SER A 471 -14.42 -2.26 3.19
CA SER A 471 -14.22 -3.68 2.88
C SER A 471 -15.49 -4.52 3.05
N ALA A 472 -15.69 -5.49 2.16
CA ALA A 472 -16.79 -6.46 2.18
C ALA A 472 -16.57 -7.52 1.06
N GLY A 473 -17.35 -8.60 1.08
CA GLY A 473 -17.33 -9.61 0.02
C GLY A 473 -16.13 -10.53 0.15
N ASP A 474 -15.38 -10.75 -0.93
CA ASP A 474 -14.31 -11.77 -0.94
C ASP A 474 -12.90 -11.21 -0.69
N SER A 475 -12.79 -9.89 -0.49
CA SER A 475 -11.52 -9.22 -0.23
C SER A 475 -11.69 -7.99 0.65
N VAL A 476 -10.58 -7.60 1.25
CA VAL A 476 -10.43 -6.41 2.09
C VAL A 476 -9.42 -5.49 1.44
N ASP A 477 -9.73 -4.21 1.36
CA ASP A 477 -8.74 -3.20 1.02
C ASP A 477 -8.11 -2.72 2.32
N ALA A 478 -6.81 -2.44 2.35
CA ALA A 478 -6.09 -2.04 3.56
C ALA A 478 -4.95 -1.06 3.23
N SER A 479 -4.57 -0.21 4.18
CA SER A 479 -3.26 0.44 4.13
C SER A 479 -2.19 -0.55 4.57
N ILE A 480 -0.98 -0.33 4.07
CA ILE A 480 0.25 -0.93 4.58
C ILE A 480 1.35 0.14 4.62
N SER A 481 2.18 0.12 5.66
CA SER A 481 3.37 0.98 5.73
C SER A 481 4.61 0.26 5.23
N LEU A 482 5.49 1.00 4.56
CA LEU A 482 6.81 0.56 4.15
C LEU A 482 7.86 1.43 4.82
N TRP A 483 8.92 0.81 5.32
CA TRP A 483 10.01 1.50 6.01
C TRP A 483 10.91 2.27 5.04
N ASN A 484 11.11 1.74 3.83
CA ASN A 484 11.91 2.37 2.80
C ASN A 484 11.37 2.00 1.41
N PRO A 485 10.89 2.93 0.56
CA PRO A 485 10.68 4.33 0.91
C PRO A 485 9.63 4.45 2.02
N TYR A 486 9.84 5.40 2.93
CA TYR A 486 8.98 5.62 4.09
C TYR A 486 7.63 6.18 3.65
N GLY A 487 6.58 5.37 3.74
CA GLY A 487 5.27 5.75 3.24
C GLY A 487 4.24 4.63 3.33
N THR A 488 3.01 4.94 2.93
CA THR A 488 1.89 4.00 2.95
C THR A 488 1.36 3.72 1.56
N GLN A 489 0.91 2.48 1.38
CA GLN A 489 0.30 1.97 0.15
C GLN A 489 -1.12 1.48 0.45
N LEU A 490 -2.00 1.58 -0.53
CA LEU A 490 -3.30 0.92 -0.55
C LEU A 490 -3.15 -0.43 -1.26
N ILE A 491 -3.58 -1.48 -0.59
CA ILE A 491 -3.55 -2.87 -1.08
C ILE A 491 -4.93 -3.51 -0.98
N SER A 492 -5.16 -4.59 -1.71
CA SER A 492 -6.29 -5.50 -1.55
C SER A 492 -5.78 -6.89 -1.19
N ILE A 493 -6.36 -7.51 -0.17
CA ILE A 493 -6.05 -8.88 0.27
C ILE A 493 -7.26 -9.78 0.00
N ALA A 494 -7.02 -10.89 -0.69
CA ALA A 494 -8.00 -11.93 -1.00
C ALA A 494 -7.45 -13.32 -0.64
N ASN A 495 -8.00 -13.95 0.39
CA ASN A 495 -7.65 -15.30 0.80
C ASN A 495 -8.85 -16.00 1.49
N SER A 496 -8.60 -17.11 2.18
CA SER A 496 -9.68 -17.86 2.83
C SER A 496 -10.30 -17.14 4.03
N ASP A 497 -9.53 -16.32 4.76
CA ASP A 497 -10.06 -15.50 5.87
C ASP A 497 -10.90 -14.32 5.37
N THR A 498 -10.59 -13.76 4.20
CA THR A 498 -11.32 -12.60 3.63
C THR A 498 -12.55 -13.00 2.80
N LYS A 499 -12.73 -14.30 2.54
CA LYS A 499 -13.82 -14.79 1.69
C LYS A 499 -15.19 -14.63 2.36
N GLY A 500 -16.17 -14.13 1.62
CA GLY A 500 -17.56 -13.99 2.05
C GLY A 500 -17.77 -13.11 3.29
N LEU A 501 -16.97 -12.08 3.49
CA LEU A 501 -17.20 -11.03 4.49
C LEU A 501 -18.54 -10.32 4.25
N GLY A 502 -19.28 -10.10 5.33
CA GLY A 502 -20.43 -9.22 5.37
C GLY A 502 -20.02 -7.75 5.23
N ALA A 503 -20.96 -6.83 5.43
CA ALA A 503 -20.61 -5.42 5.56
C ALA A 503 -19.90 -5.18 6.90
N TYR A 504 -19.03 -4.17 6.93
CA TYR A 504 -18.43 -3.62 8.15
C TYR A 504 -19.44 -2.79 8.95
#